data_AF-A0A182ENL7-F1
#
_entry.id   AF-A0A182ENL7-F1
#
_cell.length_a   1.000
_cell.length_b   1.000
_cell.length_c   1.000
_cell.angle_alpha   90.00
_cell.angle_beta   90.00
_cell.angle_gamma   90.00
#
_symmetry.space_group_name_H-M   'P 1'
#
loop_
_entity.id
_entity.type
_entity.pdbx_description
1 polymer ?
#
loop_
_entity_poly.entity_id
_entity_poly.type
_entity_poly.pdbx_seq_one_letter_code
_entity_poly.pdbx_strand_id
1 'polypeptide(L)'
;MDKLRLHLAPWDVGEPNLKNGDCVVLRIGKNGPAWYMDDCMKHKPVVCRLTNEEPMNMIPQTVRCPDGKEDWILGETHCYHLVSNSSMFSSGFKADHDCFKYFNASLASFETQNDLELFKNHILHNELSASNALIGLVRQQHGSYAWKDLSPVTFLNWGDDEPADVKGRIIQQCVKMQLNGNYTWHSISCWQSTHFICSTPVVNIQHNHTNENDKTVKPPSSHLSNDKGKKDSKKLVHDDNNHAGNISTNNQTLLSPTPSSSQSISAITILGEFCLVFVIVLIIIGGLHLWKRNRRLRLGNQRIIQFDQLQNEEENAI
;
A
#
# COMPACT_ATOMS: atom_id res chain seq x y z
N MET A 1 -0.39 -28.48 -14.48
CA MET A 1 0.50 -28.10 -13.36
C MET A 1 0.13 -28.93 -12.14
N ASP A 2 0.93 -28.89 -11.09
CA ASP A 2 0.83 -29.70 -9.86
C ASP A 2 -0.40 -29.39 -8.98
N LYS A 3 -1.22 -28.39 -9.32
CA LYS A 3 -2.40 -27.92 -8.57
C LYS A 3 -2.06 -27.33 -7.18
N LEU A 4 -0.80 -27.01 -6.93
CA LEU A 4 -0.43 -26.27 -5.72
C LEU A 4 -0.85 -24.80 -5.86
N ARG A 5 -1.33 -24.20 -4.76
CA ARG A 5 -1.62 -22.75 -4.73
C ARG A 5 -0.30 -21.98 -4.78
N LEU A 6 -0.22 -21.03 -5.68
CA LEU A 6 0.95 -20.18 -5.83
C LEU A 6 0.94 -19.09 -4.76
N HIS A 7 1.93 -19.06 -3.88
CA HIS A 7 2.07 -17.99 -2.89
C HIS A 7 2.76 -16.73 -3.44
N LEU A 8 3.59 -16.88 -4.48
CA LEU A 8 4.35 -15.78 -5.08
C LEU A 8 4.38 -15.91 -6.61
N ALA A 9 4.08 -14.82 -7.32
CA ALA A 9 4.19 -14.73 -8.77
C ALA A 9 5.23 -13.65 -9.17
N PRO A 10 6.51 -14.02 -9.36
CA PRO A 10 7.62 -13.09 -9.58
C PRO A 10 7.68 -12.57 -11.03
N TRP A 11 6.68 -11.77 -11.42
CA TRP A 11 6.57 -11.12 -12.73
C TRP A 11 7.65 -10.04 -12.97
N ASP A 12 8.18 -9.97 -14.20
CA ASP A 12 9.10 -8.89 -14.60
C ASP A 12 8.35 -7.57 -14.94
N VAL A 13 9.12 -6.54 -15.29
CA VAL A 13 8.67 -5.22 -15.73
C VAL A 13 7.63 -5.31 -16.84
N GLY A 14 6.40 -4.90 -16.53
CA GLY A 14 5.28 -4.86 -17.50
C GLY A 14 4.57 -6.19 -17.72
N GLU A 15 4.93 -7.22 -16.96
CA GLU A 15 4.26 -8.53 -16.97
C GLU A 15 3.30 -8.65 -15.76
N PRO A 16 2.30 -9.55 -15.83
CA PRO A 16 1.93 -10.38 -16.98
C PRO A 16 1.19 -9.58 -18.08
N ASN A 17 1.64 -9.73 -19.32
CA ASN A 17 1.02 -9.12 -20.50
C ASN A 17 0.25 -10.17 -21.32
N LEU A 18 -1.06 -10.26 -21.11
CA LEU A 18 -1.93 -11.23 -21.77
C LEU A 18 -1.93 -11.14 -23.32
N LYS A 19 -1.49 -10.01 -23.90
CA LYS A 19 -1.33 -9.87 -25.37
C LYS A 19 -0.18 -10.74 -25.92
N ASN A 20 0.71 -11.26 -25.07
CA ASN A 20 1.82 -12.13 -25.46
C ASN A 20 1.45 -13.63 -25.52
N GLY A 21 0.29 -14.02 -24.97
CA GLY A 21 -0.19 -15.40 -24.84
C GLY A 21 -0.56 -15.77 -23.40
N ASP A 22 -1.04 -16.99 -23.20
CA ASP A 22 -1.63 -17.47 -21.93
C ASP A 22 -0.72 -18.39 -21.10
N CYS A 23 0.53 -18.61 -21.52
CA CYS A 23 1.49 -19.45 -20.79
C CYS A 23 2.58 -18.65 -20.08
N VAL A 24 2.85 -19.03 -18.84
CA VAL A 24 3.94 -18.47 -18.04
C VAL A 24 5.28 -19.08 -18.44
N VAL A 25 6.28 -18.24 -18.73
CA VAL A 25 7.66 -18.68 -18.98
C VAL A 25 8.63 -18.00 -18.03
N LEU A 26 9.58 -18.78 -17.52
CA LEU A 26 10.71 -18.26 -16.75
C LEU A 26 11.79 -17.74 -17.71
N ARG A 27 12.25 -16.50 -17.52
CA ARG A 27 13.43 -15.97 -18.20
C ARG A 27 14.47 -15.55 -17.15
N ILE A 28 15.71 -15.96 -17.34
CA ILE A 28 16.83 -15.60 -16.46
C ILE A 28 17.55 -14.39 -17.08
N GLY A 29 17.23 -13.20 -16.57
CA GLY A 29 17.80 -11.94 -17.03
C GLY A 29 18.97 -11.45 -16.17
N LYS A 30 19.48 -10.26 -16.49
CA LYS A 30 20.53 -9.59 -15.69
C LYS A 30 20.10 -9.26 -14.25
N ASN A 31 18.80 -9.20 -14.00
CA ASN A 31 18.20 -8.90 -12.70
C ASN A 31 17.78 -10.17 -11.93
N GLY A 32 18.09 -11.36 -12.46
CA GLY A 32 17.65 -12.65 -11.90
C GLY A 32 16.55 -13.33 -12.73
N PRO A 33 15.96 -14.42 -12.20
CA PRO A 33 14.83 -15.11 -12.80
C PRO A 33 13.53 -14.30 -12.62
N ALA A 34 12.76 -14.13 -13.68
CA ALA A 34 11.45 -13.50 -13.63
C ALA A 34 10.45 -14.15 -14.61
N TRP A 35 9.16 -13.98 -14.33
CA TRP A 35 8.06 -14.54 -15.11
C TRP A 35 7.59 -13.58 -16.20
N TYR A 36 7.19 -14.16 -17.32
CA TYR A 36 6.67 -13.49 -18.51
C TYR A 36 5.51 -14.28 -19.10
N MET A 37 4.54 -13.60 -19.71
CA MET A 37 3.57 -14.25 -20.59
C MET A 37 4.19 -14.53 -21.97
N ASP A 38 3.86 -15.68 -22.53
CA ASP A 38 4.29 -16.12 -23.86
C ASP A 38 3.27 -17.10 -24.46
N ASP A 39 3.42 -17.37 -25.74
CA ASP A 39 2.56 -18.29 -26.48
C ASP A 39 2.89 -19.75 -26.10
N CYS A 40 1.86 -20.46 -25.61
CA CYS A 40 1.89 -21.86 -25.21
C CYS A 40 2.38 -22.82 -26.30
N MET A 41 2.17 -22.46 -27.58
CA MET A 41 2.49 -23.33 -28.72
C MET A 41 3.98 -23.27 -29.13
N LYS A 42 4.75 -22.33 -28.57
CA LYS A 42 6.20 -22.22 -28.84
C LYS A 42 6.97 -23.27 -28.05
N HIS A 43 7.69 -24.14 -28.76
CA HIS A 43 8.64 -25.07 -28.15
C HIS A 43 9.70 -24.33 -27.32
N LYS A 44 9.83 -24.70 -26.04
CA LYS A 44 10.79 -24.16 -25.07
C LYS A 44 11.30 -25.29 -24.18
N PRO A 45 12.52 -25.20 -23.62
CA PRO A 45 12.94 -26.06 -22.51
C PRO A 45 11.98 -25.90 -21.32
N VAL A 46 11.68 -27.00 -20.64
CA VAL A 46 10.81 -27.02 -19.45
C VAL A 46 11.62 -27.29 -18.19
N VAL A 47 11.20 -26.69 -17.08
CA VAL A 47 11.74 -26.99 -15.73
C VAL A 47 10.72 -27.86 -15.02
N CYS A 48 11.12 -29.05 -14.59
CA CYS A 48 10.27 -29.95 -13.81
C CYS A 48 10.59 -29.80 -12.32
N ARG A 49 9.55 -29.62 -11.49
CA ARG A 49 9.65 -29.74 -10.04
C ARG A 49 9.30 -31.17 -9.64
N LEU A 50 10.19 -31.84 -8.92
CA LEU A 50 9.83 -33.01 -8.11
C LEU A 50 9.51 -32.50 -6.70
N THR A 51 8.37 -32.87 -6.15
CA THR A 51 7.99 -32.47 -4.79
C THR A 51 7.30 -33.62 -4.08
N ASN A 52 7.51 -33.71 -2.76
CA ASN A 52 6.77 -34.60 -1.87
C ASN A 52 5.56 -33.88 -1.22
N GLU A 53 5.38 -32.58 -1.52
CA GLU A 53 4.14 -31.88 -1.22
C GLU A 53 3.00 -32.58 -1.96
N GLU A 54 2.08 -33.20 -1.23
CA GLU A 54 0.81 -33.60 -1.82
C GLU A 54 0.15 -32.33 -2.39
N PRO A 55 -0.33 -32.34 -3.66
CA PRO A 55 -1.22 -31.31 -4.17
C PRO A 55 -2.31 -31.07 -3.14
N MET A 56 -2.49 -29.81 -2.69
CA MET A 56 -3.34 -29.48 -1.53
C MET A 56 -4.61 -30.32 -1.56
N ASN A 57 -4.68 -31.29 -0.64
CA ASN A 57 -5.38 -32.54 -0.89
C ASN A 57 -6.83 -32.25 -1.27
N MET A 58 -7.35 -32.83 -2.37
CA MET A 58 -8.70 -32.52 -2.91
C MET A 58 -9.84 -33.08 -2.03
N ILE A 59 -9.61 -33.17 -0.73
CA ILE A 59 -10.66 -32.94 0.27
C ILE A 59 -11.26 -31.57 -0.10
N PRO A 60 -12.57 -31.46 -0.36
CA PRO A 60 -13.19 -30.16 -0.47
C PRO A 60 -13.02 -29.45 0.87
N GLN A 61 -12.06 -28.52 0.94
CA GLN A 61 -11.86 -27.68 2.12
C GLN A 61 -13.14 -26.87 2.24
N THR A 62 -13.96 -27.21 3.22
CA THR A 62 -15.18 -26.48 3.53
C THR A 62 -14.74 -25.15 4.13
N VAL A 63 -14.67 -24.15 3.25
CA VAL A 63 -14.30 -22.78 3.57
C VAL A 63 -15.53 -22.00 4.00
N ARG A 64 -15.33 -20.98 4.84
CA ARG A 64 -16.35 -20.01 5.21
C ARG A 64 -15.72 -18.63 5.38
N CYS A 65 -16.56 -17.60 5.45
CA CYS A 65 -16.11 -16.28 5.88
C CYS A 65 -15.70 -16.29 7.36
N PRO A 66 -14.72 -15.44 7.75
CA PRO A 66 -14.38 -15.21 9.15
C PRO A 66 -15.57 -14.74 9.98
N ASP A 67 -15.48 -14.92 11.29
CA ASP A 67 -16.53 -14.51 12.24
C ASP A 67 -16.83 -13.01 12.14
N GLY A 68 -18.10 -12.63 12.12
CA GLY A 68 -18.57 -11.26 11.91
C GLY A 68 -18.52 -10.77 10.46
N LYS A 69 -18.42 -11.70 9.49
CA LYS A 69 -18.48 -11.47 8.04
C LYS A 69 -19.32 -12.56 7.33
N GLU A 70 -20.26 -13.17 8.03
CA GLU A 70 -21.10 -14.27 7.52
C GLU A 70 -22.06 -13.83 6.40
N ASP A 71 -22.33 -12.53 6.28
CA ASP A 71 -23.10 -11.90 5.22
C ASP A 71 -22.27 -11.51 3.98
N TRP A 72 -20.95 -11.78 3.99
CA TRP A 72 -20.06 -11.48 2.86
C TRP A 72 -20.19 -12.55 1.77
N ILE A 73 -19.87 -12.16 0.54
CA ILE A 73 -19.93 -13.06 -0.61
C ILE A 73 -18.76 -14.04 -0.52
N LEU A 74 -19.06 -15.31 -0.27
CA LEU A 74 -18.06 -16.38 -0.15
C LEU A 74 -17.47 -16.75 -1.52
N GLY A 75 -16.16 -16.56 -1.68
CA GLY A 75 -15.34 -17.16 -2.73
C GLY A 75 -14.63 -18.43 -2.27
N GLU A 76 -13.69 -18.91 -3.10
CA GLU A 76 -12.79 -20.02 -2.76
C GLU A 76 -11.59 -19.55 -1.92
N THR A 77 -11.05 -18.37 -2.22
CA THR A 77 -9.85 -17.83 -1.56
C THR A 77 -10.17 -16.73 -0.56
N HIS A 78 -11.21 -15.95 -0.83
CA HIS A 78 -11.59 -14.78 -0.06
C HIS A 78 -13.11 -14.64 0.09
N CYS A 79 -13.54 -13.91 1.12
CA CYS A 79 -14.89 -13.35 1.20
C CYS A 79 -14.88 -11.88 0.81
N TYR A 80 -15.94 -11.44 0.13
CA TYR A 80 -16.03 -10.13 -0.52
C TYR A 80 -17.21 -9.29 -0.03
N HIS A 81 -17.01 -7.98 0.07
CA HIS A 81 -18.05 -7.01 0.38
C HIS A 81 -17.95 -5.79 -0.55
N LEU A 82 -19.01 -5.54 -1.33
CA LEU A 82 -19.10 -4.34 -2.17
C LEU A 82 -19.64 -3.16 -1.35
N VAL A 83 -18.82 -2.13 -1.17
CA VAL A 83 -19.24 -0.86 -0.57
C VAL A 83 -19.97 -0.03 -1.62
N SER A 84 -21.26 -0.30 -1.78
CA SER A 84 -22.16 0.30 -2.79
C SER A 84 -22.74 1.67 -2.39
N ASN A 85 -22.52 2.14 -1.16
CA ASN A 85 -23.01 3.45 -0.72
C ASN A 85 -22.15 4.59 -1.30
N SER A 86 -22.76 5.46 -2.12
CA SER A 86 -22.08 6.59 -2.74
C SER A 86 -21.51 7.62 -1.76
N SER A 87 -22.04 7.68 -0.53
CA SER A 87 -21.52 8.53 0.55
C SER A 87 -20.17 8.04 1.09
N MET A 88 -19.79 6.79 0.79
CA MET A 88 -18.52 6.18 1.20
C MET A 88 -17.48 6.16 0.08
N PHE A 89 -17.73 6.80 -1.08
CA PHE A 89 -16.78 6.85 -2.21
C PHE A 89 -15.35 7.14 -1.75
N SER A 90 -14.42 6.29 -2.18
CA SER A 90 -13.03 6.37 -1.79
C SER A 90 -12.12 6.38 -3.01
N SER A 91 -10.97 7.03 -2.89
CA SER A 91 -9.97 7.11 -3.95
C SER A 91 -9.06 5.89 -3.94
N GLY A 92 -8.38 5.59 -5.05
CA GLY A 92 -7.44 4.48 -5.13
C GLY A 92 -6.30 4.51 -4.09
N PHE A 93 -5.96 5.70 -3.59
CA PHE A 93 -5.02 5.88 -2.46
C PHE A 93 -5.62 5.57 -1.08
N LYS A 94 -6.93 5.70 -0.90
CA LYS A 94 -7.61 5.65 0.40
C LYS A 94 -8.46 4.40 0.60
N ALA A 95 -8.99 3.79 -0.47
CA ALA A 95 -9.99 2.71 -0.40
C ALA A 95 -9.52 1.50 0.43
N ASP A 96 -8.23 1.17 0.38
CA ASP A 96 -7.63 0.09 1.18
C ASP A 96 -7.59 0.40 2.68
N HIS A 97 -7.23 1.64 3.04
CA HIS A 97 -7.34 2.13 4.42
C HIS A 97 -8.80 2.23 4.88
N ASP A 98 -9.75 2.55 4.00
CA ASP A 98 -11.17 2.51 4.35
C ASP A 98 -11.67 1.07 4.55
N CYS A 99 -11.25 0.09 3.74
CA CYS A 99 -11.51 -1.34 4.01
C CYS A 99 -10.99 -1.75 5.39
N PHE A 100 -9.75 -1.39 5.71
CA PHE A 100 -9.17 -1.68 7.02
C PHE A 100 -9.96 -1.03 8.16
N LYS A 101 -10.22 0.27 8.04
CA LYS A 101 -10.84 1.10 9.09
C LYS A 101 -12.29 0.74 9.38
N TYR A 102 -13.09 0.44 8.36
CA TYR A 102 -14.54 0.22 8.51
C TYR A 102 -14.93 -1.25 8.59
N PHE A 103 -14.10 -2.16 8.06
CA PHE A 103 -14.46 -3.57 7.91
C PHE A 103 -13.41 -4.56 8.45
N ASN A 104 -12.25 -4.08 8.93
CA ASN A 104 -11.10 -4.91 9.28
C ASN A 104 -10.77 -5.92 8.16
N ALA A 105 -10.50 -5.37 6.98
CA ALA A 105 -10.35 -6.06 5.69
C ALA A 105 -9.37 -5.29 4.78
N SER A 106 -9.00 -5.85 3.63
CA SER A 106 -8.16 -5.20 2.62
C SER A 106 -8.96 -4.85 1.36
N LEU A 107 -8.41 -4.04 0.46
CA LEU A 107 -9.02 -3.78 -0.86
C LEU A 107 -8.93 -5.05 -1.74
N ALA A 108 -10.03 -5.44 -2.37
CA ALA A 108 -10.25 -6.82 -2.77
C ALA A 108 -9.27 -7.41 -3.78
N SER A 109 -8.83 -8.64 -3.50
CA SER A 109 -8.00 -9.51 -4.34
C SER A 109 -8.82 -10.64 -4.97
N PHE A 110 -8.56 -10.95 -6.24
CA PHE A 110 -9.19 -12.06 -6.97
C PHE A 110 -8.09 -12.98 -7.48
N GLU A 111 -7.81 -14.05 -6.73
CA GLU A 111 -6.75 -15.01 -7.06
C GLU A 111 -7.16 -16.00 -8.15
N THR A 112 -8.44 -16.35 -8.23
CA THR A 112 -8.97 -17.31 -9.20
C THR A 112 -10.10 -16.73 -10.06
N GLN A 113 -10.31 -17.34 -11.23
CA GLN A 113 -11.50 -17.09 -12.04
C GLN A 113 -12.79 -17.44 -11.29
N ASN A 114 -12.79 -18.50 -10.46
CA ASN A 114 -13.99 -18.93 -9.75
C ASN A 114 -14.38 -17.95 -8.62
N ASP A 115 -13.43 -17.34 -7.92
CA ASP A 115 -13.70 -16.23 -6.99
C ASP A 115 -14.47 -15.09 -7.68
N LEU A 116 -14.05 -14.74 -8.90
CA LEU A 116 -14.72 -13.72 -9.70
C LEU A 116 -16.11 -14.17 -10.17
N GLU A 117 -16.29 -15.43 -10.56
CA GLU A 117 -17.60 -15.98 -10.98
C GLU A 117 -18.59 -16.07 -9.81
N LEU A 118 -18.16 -16.50 -8.63
CA LEU A 118 -18.97 -16.49 -7.41
C LEU A 118 -19.39 -15.06 -7.04
N PHE A 119 -18.46 -14.09 -7.11
CA PHE A 119 -18.77 -12.68 -6.92
C PHE A 119 -19.79 -12.15 -7.94
N LYS A 120 -19.56 -12.41 -9.24
CA LYS A 120 -20.47 -12.03 -10.34
C LYS A 120 -21.89 -12.53 -10.09
N ASN A 121 -22.04 -13.83 -9.84
CA ASN A 121 -23.34 -14.48 -9.67
C ASN A 121 -24.12 -13.85 -8.50
N HIS A 122 -23.47 -13.63 -7.35
CA HIS A 122 -24.11 -12.99 -6.21
C HIS A 122 -24.54 -11.54 -6.52
N ILE A 123 -23.67 -10.76 -7.18
CA ILE A 123 -23.93 -9.35 -7.50
C ILE A 123 -25.07 -9.18 -8.51
N LEU A 124 -25.15 -10.05 -9.53
CA LEU A 124 -26.20 -10.01 -10.56
C LEU A 124 -27.61 -10.22 -10.00
N HIS A 125 -27.75 -10.99 -8.91
CA HIS A 125 -29.05 -11.24 -8.28
C HIS A 125 -29.57 -10.09 -7.42
N ASN A 126 -28.75 -9.08 -7.11
CA ASN A 126 -29.04 -8.08 -6.08
C ASN A 126 -29.26 -6.64 -6.61
N GLU A 127 -29.44 -6.45 -7.92
CA GLU A 127 -29.74 -5.15 -8.60
C GLU A 127 -29.01 -3.92 -8.03
N LEU A 128 -27.69 -3.85 -8.23
CA LEU A 128 -26.85 -2.85 -7.58
C LEU A 128 -26.69 -1.55 -8.39
N SER A 129 -26.84 -0.40 -7.70
CA SER A 129 -26.65 0.95 -8.27
C SER A 129 -25.20 1.31 -8.62
N ALA A 130 -24.24 0.42 -8.35
CA ALA A 130 -22.82 0.65 -8.57
C ALA A 130 -22.39 0.17 -9.96
N SER A 131 -21.93 1.08 -10.83
CA SER A 131 -21.47 0.73 -12.18
C SER A 131 -20.02 0.25 -12.26
N ASN A 132 -19.21 0.55 -11.24
CA ASN A 132 -17.80 0.17 -11.14
C ASN A 132 -17.32 0.32 -9.69
N ALA A 133 -16.29 -0.44 -9.32
CA ALA A 133 -15.67 -0.38 -8.00
C ALA A 133 -14.15 -0.59 -8.06
N LEU A 134 -13.40 0.07 -7.17
CA LEU A 134 -11.97 -0.14 -6.96
C LEU A 134 -11.69 -1.54 -6.40
N ILE A 135 -10.59 -2.15 -6.86
CA ILE A 135 -10.04 -3.42 -6.37
C ILE A 135 -8.57 -3.25 -5.95
N GLY A 136 -8.03 -4.25 -5.26
CA GLY A 136 -6.70 -4.23 -4.63
C GLY A 136 -5.51 -4.22 -5.61
N LEU A 137 -5.74 -4.44 -6.90
CA LEU A 137 -4.66 -4.52 -7.89
C LEU A 137 -4.06 -3.14 -8.14
N VAL A 138 -2.74 -3.03 -8.04
CA VAL A 138 -2.00 -1.78 -8.20
C VAL A 138 -0.73 -1.99 -9.02
N ARG A 139 -0.44 -1.03 -9.92
CA ARG A 139 0.79 -1.04 -10.70
C ARG A 139 1.98 -0.60 -9.84
N GLN A 140 3.03 -1.41 -9.84
CA GLN A 140 4.27 -1.13 -9.13
C GLN A 140 5.14 -0.12 -9.89
N GLN A 141 6.16 0.45 -9.21
CA GLN A 141 7.10 1.39 -9.83
C GLN A 141 7.82 0.81 -11.06
N HIS A 142 8.09 -0.49 -11.01
CA HIS A 142 8.71 -1.27 -12.09
C HIS A 142 7.71 -1.74 -13.16
N GLY A 143 6.42 -1.41 -13.03
CA GLY A 143 5.40 -1.65 -14.05
C GLY A 143 4.73 -3.02 -14.06
N SER A 144 5.16 -3.97 -13.23
CA SER A 144 4.38 -5.16 -12.90
C SER A 144 3.17 -4.80 -12.02
N TYR A 145 2.22 -5.72 -11.89
CA TYR A 145 1.04 -5.59 -11.01
C TYR A 145 1.17 -6.48 -9.77
N ALA A 146 0.63 -6.02 -8.64
CA ALA A 146 0.49 -6.80 -7.41
C ALA A 146 -0.80 -6.41 -6.67
N TRP A 147 -1.33 -7.32 -5.86
CA TRP A 147 -2.42 -7.01 -4.93
C TRP A 147 -1.87 -6.32 -3.66
N LYS A 148 -2.66 -5.41 -3.06
CA LYS A 148 -2.26 -4.66 -1.86
C LYS A 148 -2.16 -5.50 -0.58
N ASP A 149 -2.95 -6.56 -0.50
CA ASP A 149 -2.97 -7.56 0.59
C ASP A 149 -1.83 -8.59 0.49
N LEU A 150 -0.95 -8.45 -0.51
CA LEU A 150 0.14 -9.38 -0.85
C LEU A 150 -0.32 -10.74 -1.40
N SER A 151 -1.59 -10.87 -1.79
CA SER A 151 -2.09 -12.05 -2.49
C SER A 151 -1.35 -12.26 -3.84
N PRO A 152 -1.27 -13.50 -4.34
CA PRO A 152 -0.61 -13.81 -5.60
C PRO A 152 -1.38 -13.26 -6.81
N VAL A 153 -0.64 -12.80 -7.84
CA VAL A 153 -1.23 -12.44 -9.14
C VAL A 153 -1.17 -13.66 -10.06
N THR A 154 -2.12 -14.56 -9.84
CA THR A 154 -2.36 -15.82 -10.60
C THR A 154 -3.43 -15.69 -11.67
N PHE A 155 -4.29 -14.69 -11.57
CA PHE A 155 -5.44 -14.45 -12.43
C PHE A 155 -5.60 -12.96 -12.71
N LEU A 156 -6.07 -12.63 -13.92
CA LEU A 156 -6.39 -11.27 -14.35
C LEU A 156 -7.58 -11.28 -15.30
N ASN A 157 -8.49 -10.32 -15.14
CA ASN A 157 -9.64 -10.12 -16.04
C ASN A 157 -9.58 -8.73 -16.71
N TRP A 158 -8.45 -8.37 -17.34
CA TRP A 158 -8.34 -7.08 -18.04
C TRP A 158 -9.40 -6.91 -19.12
N GLY A 159 -9.91 -5.69 -19.29
CA GLY A 159 -10.75 -5.33 -20.42
C GLY A 159 -9.96 -5.21 -21.72
N ASP A 160 -10.67 -5.09 -22.84
CA ASP A 160 -10.07 -4.82 -24.14
C ASP A 160 -9.19 -3.57 -24.07
N ASP A 161 -7.97 -3.69 -24.62
CA ASP A 161 -6.90 -2.69 -24.60
C ASP A 161 -6.38 -2.24 -23.21
N GLU A 162 -6.75 -2.94 -22.14
CA GLU A 162 -6.16 -2.76 -20.81
C GLU A 162 -5.01 -3.75 -20.52
N PRO A 163 -4.10 -3.44 -19.59
CA PRO A 163 -3.93 -2.14 -18.95
C PRO A 163 -3.44 -1.10 -19.96
N ALA A 164 -4.07 0.08 -19.98
CA ALA A 164 -3.69 1.14 -20.90
C ALA A 164 -2.23 1.59 -20.69
N ASP A 165 -1.39 1.42 -21.71
CA ASP A 165 0.04 1.76 -21.65
C ASP A 165 0.25 3.29 -21.77
N VAL A 166 0.13 3.98 -20.63
CA VAL A 166 0.26 5.44 -20.55
C VAL A 166 1.74 5.87 -20.60
N LYS A 167 2.36 5.70 -21.77
CA LYS A 167 3.72 6.11 -22.18
C LYS A 167 4.39 7.10 -21.21
N GLY A 168 5.04 6.56 -20.18
CA GLY A 168 5.90 7.27 -19.23
C GLY A 168 5.27 8.35 -18.34
N ARG A 169 3.94 8.57 -18.32
CA ARG A 169 3.35 9.74 -17.61
C ARG A 169 2.53 9.47 -16.36
N ILE A 170 2.07 8.25 -16.11
CA ILE A 170 1.36 7.90 -14.86
C ILE A 170 2.03 6.71 -14.19
N ILE A 171 2.81 6.98 -13.14
CA ILE A 171 3.54 5.96 -12.36
C ILE A 171 2.59 5.18 -11.43
N GLN A 172 1.46 5.80 -11.05
CA GLN A 172 0.50 5.26 -10.08
C GLN A 172 -0.85 4.99 -10.74
N GLN A 173 -0.99 3.78 -11.30
CA GLN A 173 -2.26 3.25 -11.79
C GLN A 173 -2.88 2.33 -10.72
N CYS A 174 -4.10 2.67 -10.33
CA CYS A 174 -4.98 1.81 -9.56
C CYS A 174 -5.93 1.10 -10.52
N VAL A 175 -6.61 0.06 -10.07
CA VAL A 175 -7.51 -0.74 -10.92
C VAL A 175 -8.93 -0.68 -10.39
N LYS A 176 -9.88 -0.55 -11.32
CA LYS A 176 -11.31 -0.73 -11.03
C LYS A 176 -11.86 -1.91 -11.84
N MET A 177 -12.79 -2.62 -11.24
CA MET A 177 -13.68 -3.56 -11.90
C MET A 177 -14.90 -2.81 -12.41
N GLN A 178 -15.28 -2.98 -13.67
CA GLN A 178 -16.63 -2.62 -14.14
C GLN A 178 -17.63 -3.58 -13.50
N LEU A 179 -18.80 -3.11 -13.06
CA LEU A 179 -19.83 -3.97 -12.45
C LEU A 179 -21.00 -4.25 -13.41
N ASN A 180 -20.91 -3.71 -14.62
CA ASN A 180 -21.78 -4.01 -15.75
C ASN A 180 -21.05 -4.89 -16.79
N GLY A 181 -21.76 -5.83 -17.40
CA GLY A 181 -21.19 -6.71 -18.43
C GLY A 181 -20.28 -7.81 -17.87
N ASN A 182 -19.06 -7.92 -18.39
CA ASN A 182 -18.15 -9.06 -18.14
C ASN A 182 -17.26 -8.92 -16.88
N TYR A 183 -17.45 -7.83 -16.14
CA TYR A 183 -16.67 -7.43 -14.96
C TYR A 183 -15.16 -7.30 -15.22
N THR A 184 -14.83 -6.76 -16.38
CA THR A 184 -13.47 -6.49 -16.82
C THR A 184 -12.81 -5.38 -15.99
N TRP A 185 -11.49 -5.47 -15.90
CA TRP A 185 -10.66 -4.60 -15.09
C TRP A 185 -10.04 -3.51 -15.96
N HIS A 186 -10.01 -2.29 -15.44
CA HIS A 186 -9.56 -1.10 -16.14
C HIS A 186 -8.57 -0.31 -15.29
N SER A 187 -7.48 0.14 -15.91
CA SER A 187 -6.51 1.00 -15.26
C SER A 187 -7.06 2.42 -15.10
N ILE A 188 -6.91 3.00 -13.91
CA ILE A 188 -7.35 4.36 -13.60
C ILE A 188 -6.33 5.13 -12.76
N SER A 189 -6.44 6.45 -12.84
CA SER A 189 -5.75 7.34 -11.90
C SER A 189 -6.22 7.06 -10.47
N CYS A 190 -5.28 6.78 -9.56
CA CYS A 190 -5.57 6.56 -8.13
C CYS A 190 -6.23 7.77 -7.43
N TRP A 191 -6.31 8.93 -8.08
CA TRP A 191 -7.05 10.10 -7.62
C TRP A 191 -8.57 10.02 -7.84
N GLN A 192 -9.04 9.12 -8.72
CA GLN A 192 -10.49 8.94 -8.93
C GLN A 192 -11.12 8.26 -7.71
N SER A 193 -12.24 8.82 -7.24
CA SER A 193 -13.07 8.23 -6.20
C SER A 193 -14.30 7.53 -6.81
N THR A 194 -14.61 6.34 -6.32
CA THR A 194 -15.77 5.54 -6.73
C THR A 194 -16.12 4.54 -5.62
N HIS A 195 -17.05 3.62 -5.86
CA HIS A 195 -17.29 2.46 -4.99
C HIS A 195 -16.02 1.61 -4.85
N PHE A 196 -15.99 0.68 -3.90
CA PHE A 196 -14.85 -0.21 -3.71
C PHE A 196 -15.29 -1.55 -3.15
N ILE A 197 -14.53 -2.60 -3.44
CA ILE A 197 -14.76 -3.95 -2.92
C ILE A 197 -13.70 -4.22 -1.87
N CYS A 198 -14.10 -4.66 -0.68
CA CYS A 198 -13.18 -5.18 0.34
C CYS A 198 -13.15 -6.70 0.29
N SER A 199 -12.00 -7.31 0.62
CA SER A 199 -11.89 -8.75 0.83
C SER A 199 -11.16 -9.11 2.13
N THR A 200 -11.37 -10.34 2.56
CA THR A 200 -10.60 -11.00 3.63
C THR A 200 -10.42 -12.47 3.28
N PRO A 201 -9.31 -13.14 3.62
CA PRO A 201 -9.13 -14.56 3.34
C PRO A 201 -10.24 -15.41 4.00
N VAL A 202 -10.65 -16.49 3.33
CA VAL A 202 -11.55 -17.49 3.94
C VAL A 202 -10.85 -18.24 5.08
N VAL A 203 -11.65 -18.85 5.97
CA VAL A 203 -11.15 -19.77 7.00
C VAL A 203 -11.58 -21.21 6.74
N ASN A 204 -10.66 -22.15 7.00
CA ASN A 204 -10.90 -23.58 6.85
C ASN A 204 -11.63 -24.16 8.06
N ILE A 205 -12.84 -24.72 7.86
CA ILE A 205 -13.65 -25.29 8.94
C ILE A 205 -12.95 -26.48 9.62
N GLN A 206 -12.10 -27.20 8.88
CA GLN A 206 -11.30 -28.33 9.39
C GLN A 206 -10.30 -27.93 10.51
N HIS A 207 -9.93 -26.66 10.65
CA HIS A 207 -8.95 -26.21 11.66
C HIS A 207 -9.54 -25.92 13.06
N ASN A 208 -10.86 -25.98 13.24
CA ASN A 208 -11.52 -25.60 14.51
C ASN A 208 -11.74 -26.77 15.50
N HIS A 209 -11.07 -27.92 15.33
CA HIS A 209 -11.21 -29.08 16.22
C HIS A 209 -9.94 -29.50 16.99
N THR A 210 -9.02 -28.56 17.26
CA THR A 210 -8.08 -28.68 18.40
C THR A 210 -7.81 -27.31 19.02
N ASN A 211 -8.41 -27.06 20.20
CA ASN A 211 -7.94 -26.23 21.33
C ASN A 211 -9.07 -25.58 22.15
N GLU A 212 -10.20 -26.27 22.33
CA GLU A 212 -11.12 -26.00 23.44
C GLU A 212 -10.94 -27.07 24.53
N ASN A 213 -9.75 -27.15 25.13
CA ASN A 213 -9.46 -27.84 26.39
C ASN A 213 -8.02 -27.55 26.87
N ASP A 214 -7.73 -26.29 27.19
CA ASP A 214 -6.96 -26.03 28.40
C ASP A 214 -7.67 -24.96 29.22
N LYS A 215 -7.77 -25.19 30.53
CA LYS A 215 -8.55 -24.36 31.44
C LYS A 215 -7.64 -23.67 32.44
N THR A 216 -8.03 -22.44 32.76
CA THR A 216 -7.68 -21.72 34.00
C THR A 216 -6.21 -21.31 34.20
N VAL A 217 -5.88 -20.11 33.73
CA VAL A 217 -5.14 -19.14 34.57
C VAL A 217 -5.98 -17.88 34.70
N LYS A 218 -6.31 -17.52 35.95
CA LYS A 218 -7.15 -16.38 36.33
C LYS A 218 -6.25 -15.20 36.70
N PRO A 219 -6.40 -14.00 36.12
CA PRO A 219 -5.59 -12.85 36.52
C PRO A 219 -6.09 -12.30 37.88
N PRO A 220 -5.23 -12.16 38.91
CA PRO A 220 -5.59 -11.47 40.13
C PRO A 220 -5.38 -9.95 39.95
N SER A 221 -6.46 -9.19 40.17
CA SER A 221 -6.37 -7.74 40.38
C SER A 221 -6.50 -7.44 41.87
N SER A 222 -5.51 -6.75 42.46
CA SER A 222 -5.74 -5.85 43.59
C SER A 222 -4.53 -4.97 43.96
N HIS A 223 -4.77 -3.65 43.93
CA HIS A 223 -4.36 -2.62 44.90
C HIS A 223 -2.90 -2.52 45.43
N LEU A 224 -2.17 -1.55 44.87
CA LEU A 224 -1.66 -0.33 45.55
C LEU A 224 -1.34 -0.38 47.07
N SER A 225 -0.07 -0.12 47.45
CA SER A 225 0.31 0.77 48.58
C SER A 225 1.82 1.11 48.65
N ASN A 226 2.10 2.32 49.17
CA ASN A 226 3.40 3.02 49.28
C ASN A 226 4.50 2.32 50.12
N ASP A 227 5.79 2.67 49.90
CA ASP A 227 6.53 3.55 50.85
C ASP A 227 7.72 4.32 50.21
N LYS A 228 8.41 5.15 51.01
CA LYS A 228 9.18 6.37 50.63
C LYS A 228 10.70 6.22 50.40
N GLY A 229 11.25 7.21 49.68
CA GLY A 229 12.59 7.79 49.91
C GLY A 229 13.41 8.01 48.62
N LYS A 230 14.17 9.10 48.42
CA LYS A 230 14.44 10.31 49.21
C LYS A 230 15.13 11.36 48.29
N LYS A 231 14.73 12.65 48.38
CA LYS A 231 15.44 13.95 48.10
C LYS A 231 16.61 14.00 47.07
N ASP A 232 16.77 15.04 46.26
CA ASP A 232 16.87 16.46 46.68
C ASP A 232 16.27 17.51 45.73
N SER A 233 16.12 18.74 46.24
CA SER A 233 15.49 19.89 45.58
C SER A 233 16.47 21.06 45.38
N LYS A 234 16.16 21.98 44.44
CA LYS A 234 16.44 23.42 44.63
C LYS A 234 15.38 24.33 43.99
N LYS A 235 15.06 25.41 44.71
CA LYS A 235 14.11 26.54 44.48
C LYS A 235 14.95 27.86 44.48
N LEU A 236 14.52 29.07 44.14
CA LEU A 236 13.22 29.76 43.95
C LEU A 236 13.12 30.36 42.51
N VAL A 237 12.02 30.93 41.96
CA VAL A 237 10.86 31.72 42.48
C VAL A 237 11.31 33.17 42.88
N HIS A 238 10.63 34.31 42.66
CA HIS A 238 9.25 34.72 42.27
C HIS A 238 9.33 36.02 41.41
N ASP A 239 8.30 36.47 40.66
CA ASP A 239 7.42 37.66 40.90
C ASP A 239 7.45 38.63 39.68
N ASP A 240 6.43 39.44 39.31
CA ASP A 240 4.98 39.39 39.59
C ASP A 240 4.16 40.28 38.60
N ASN A 241 2.86 40.00 38.46
CA ASN A 241 1.74 40.95 38.23
C ASN A 241 1.62 41.99 37.06
N ASN A 242 0.68 41.67 36.14
CA ASN A 242 -0.60 42.39 35.87
C ASN A 242 -0.80 43.64 34.93
N HIS A 243 -1.87 43.47 34.13
CA HIS A 243 -2.96 44.41 33.75
C HIS A 243 -3.01 45.25 32.44
N ALA A 244 -4.17 45.06 31.78
CA ALA A 244 -4.70 45.61 30.52
C ALA A 244 -5.01 47.13 30.49
N GLY A 245 -5.24 47.65 29.27
CA GLY A 245 -5.95 48.92 29.06
C GLY A 245 -5.92 49.44 27.61
N ASN A 246 -7.07 49.55 26.94
CA ASN A 246 -7.20 50.13 25.59
C ASN A 246 -7.28 51.67 25.62
N ILE A 247 -7.00 52.34 24.49
CA ILE A 247 -7.94 53.22 23.73
C ILE A 247 -7.21 54.02 22.62
N SER A 248 -7.94 54.30 21.53
CA SER A 248 -7.54 55.07 20.33
C SER A 248 -7.84 56.57 20.48
N THR A 249 -7.08 57.47 19.83
CA THR A 249 -7.64 58.51 18.93
C THR A 249 -6.55 59.26 18.13
N ASN A 250 -6.99 59.95 17.05
CA ASN A 250 -6.18 60.57 16.00
C ASN A 250 -5.56 61.94 16.36
N ASN A 251 -4.59 62.41 15.57
CA ASN A 251 -4.79 63.64 14.76
C ASN A 251 -3.73 63.84 13.65
N GLN A 252 -4.15 64.51 12.57
CA GLN A 252 -3.32 64.98 11.44
C GLN A 252 -2.55 66.26 11.85
N THR A 253 -1.50 66.75 11.18
CA THR A 253 -1.59 67.42 9.87
C THR A 253 -0.20 67.81 9.31
N LEU A 254 0.03 67.50 8.02
CA LEU A 254 0.80 68.20 6.97
C LEU A 254 2.05 69.06 7.29
N LEU A 255 3.18 68.75 6.62
CA LEU A 255 3.94 69.69 5.75
C LEU A 255 5.13 69.00 5.04
N SER A 256 5.38 69.38 3.79
CA SER A 256 6.56 69.02 2.97
C SER A 256 7.27 70.31 2.52
N PRO A 257 8.58 70.28 2.17
CA PRO A 257 8.95 70.05 0.77
C PRO A 257 10.27 69.28 0.52
N THR A 258 10.48 68.88 -0.74
CA THR A 258 11.74 68.36 -1.35
C THR A 258 12.63 69.54 -1.84
N PRO A 259 13.80 69.38 -2.54
CA PRO A 259 14.51 68.17 -3.04
C PRO A 259 16.07 68.17 -2.89
N SER A 260 16.74 67.14 -3.46
CA SER A 260 17.98 67.18 -4.31
C SER A 260 19.13 66.20 -3.97
N SER A 261 19.82 65.73 -5.04
CA SER A 261 21.15 65.05 -5.14
C SER A 261 21.48 63.87 -4.20
N SER A 262 21.81 62.62 -4.61
CA SER A 262 22.58 62.01 -5.72
C SER A 262 24.07 61.68 -5.40
N GLN A 263 24.41 60.38 -5.50
CA GLN A 263 25.78 59.78 -5.52
C GLN A 263 26.55 59.80 -4.18
N SER A 264 27.35 58.80 -3.79
CA SER A 264 27.66 57.46 -4.35
C SER A 264 28.11 56.50 -3.22
N ILE A 265 27.87 55.19 -3.35
CA ILE A 265 28.46 54.15 -2.48
C ILE A 265 29.14 53.09 -3.36
N SER A 266 30.31 52.63 -2.93
CA SER A 266 31.27 51.85 -3.71
C SER A 266 30.82 50.43 -4.06
N ALA A 267 30.94 50.06 -5.34
CA ALA A 267 30.52 48.78 -5.89
C ALA A 267 31.49 47.61 -5.60
N ILE A 268 32.01 47.49 -4.36
CA ILE A 268 33.04 46.48 -3.99
C ILE A 268 32.53 45.44 -2.97
N THR A 269 31.47 45.70 -2.20
CA THR A 269 30.94 44.73 -1.22
C THR A 269 29.93 43.72 -1.78
N ILE A 270 29.27 44.03 -2.89
CA ILE A 270 28.17 43.21 -3.45
C ILE A 270 28.65 41.85 -3.98
N LEU A 271 29.83 41.81 -4.64
CA LEU A 271 30.38 40.55 -5.17
C LEU A 271 30.80 39.56 -4.07
N GLY A 272 31.25 40.07 -2.91
CA GLY A 272 31.62 39.24 -1.76
C GLY A 272 30.43 38.54 -1.11
N GLU A 273 29.30 39.26 -0.96
CA GLU A 273 28.07 38.68 -0.41
C GLU A 273 27.46 37.64 -1.36
N PHE A 274 27.41 37.91 -2.67
CA PHE A 274 26.96 36.90 -3.64
C PHE A 274 27.84 35.65 -3.65
N CYS A 275 29.16 35.78 -3.50
CA CYS A 275 30.05 34.63 -3.34
C CYS A 275 29.74 33.82 -2.07
N LEU A 276 29.52 34.49 -0.93
CA LEU A 276 29.15 33.81 0.32
C LEU A 276 27.80 33.07 0.20
N VAL A 277 26.77 33.70 -0.37
CA VAL A 277 25.47 33.06 -0.60
C VAL A 277 25.60 31.86 -1.53
N PHE A 278 26.38 31.97 -2.62
CA PHE A 278 26.60 30.86 -3.55
C PHE A 278 27.33 29.68 -2.90
N VAL A 279 28.35 29.94 -2.08
CA VAL A 279 29.06 28.91 -1.31
C VAL A 279 28.12 28.21 -0.31
N ILE A 280 27.28 28.97 0.41
CA ILE A 280 26.28 28.38 1.33
C ILE A 280 25.28 27.50 0.58
N VAL A 281 24.79 27.94 -0.58
CA VAL A 281 23.87 27.15 -1.42
C VAL A 281 24.53 25.85 -1.91
N LEU A 282 25.80 25.89 -2.35
CA LEU A 282 26.55 24.69 -2.73
C LEU A 282 26.75 23.72 -1.56
N ILE A 283 27.02 24.22 -0.35
CA ILE A 283 27.14 23.40 0.87
C ILE A 283 25.80 22.72 1.20
N ILE A 284 24.67 23.45 1.11
CA ILE A 284 23.34 22.89 1.36
C ILE A 284 22.97 21.82 0.31
N ILE A 285 23.24 22.08 -0.97
CA ILE A 285 23.00 21.10 -2.06
C ILE A 285 23.89 19.87 -1.88
N GLY A 286 25.18 20.05 -1.56
CA GLY A 286 26.11 18.96 -1.27
C GLY A 286 25.66 18.12 -0.07
N GLY A 287 25.23 18.78 1.01
CA GLY A 287 24.68 18.15 2.21
C GLY A 287 23.41 17.35 1.93
N LEU A 288 22.47 17.91 1.16
CA LEU A 288 21.26 17.20 0.70
C LEU A 288 21.61 15.98 -0.17
N HIS A 289 22.61 16.08 -1.03
CA HIS A 289 23.03 14.99 -1.91
C HIS A 289 23.73 13.86 -1.11
N LEU A 290 24.60 14.22 -0.16
CA LEU A 290 25.22 13.30 0.80
C LEU A 290 24.18 12.62 1.69
N TRP A 291 23.21 13.38 2.23
CA TRP A 291 22.11 12.83 3.03
C TRP A 291 21.23 11.88 2.21
N LYS A 292 20.88 12.24 0.97
CA LYS A 292 20.09 11.39 0.06
C LYS A 292 20.86 10.12 -0.37
N ARG A 293 22.18 10.17 -0.47
CA ARG A 293 23.05 8.99 -0.69
C ARG A 293 23.12 8.11 0.57
N ASN A 294 23.37 8.69 1.74
CA ASN A 294 23.48 7.96 3.00
C ASN A 294 22.14 7.33 3.44
N ARG A 295 21.01 8.02 3.20
CA ARG A 295 19.66 7.48 3.40
C ARG A 295 19.37 6.31 2.47
N ARG A 296 19.83 6.35 1.21
CA ARG A 296 19.73 5.19 0.28
C ARG A 296 20.56 4.00 0.75
N LEU A 297 21.78 4.23 1.27
CA LEU A 297 22.61 3.17 1.86
C LEU A 297 21.97 2.55 3.11
N ARG A 298 21.42 3.37 4.03
CA ARG A 298 20.65 2.85 5.19
C ARG A 298 19.44 2.01 4.78
N LEU A 299 18.66 2.46 3.81
CA LEU A 299 17.51 1.70 3.29
C LEU A 299 17.93 0.41 2.57
N GLY A 300 19.10 0.41 1.91
CA GLY A 300 19.70 -0.79 1.34
C GLY A 300 20.07 -1.80 2.43
N ASN A 301 20.84 -1.38 3.45
CA ASN A 301 21.21 -2.25 4.56
C ASN A 301 20.00 -2.76 5.36
N GLN A 302 18.95 -1.96 5.53
CA GLN A 302 17.71 -2.44 6.18
C GLN A 302 17.01 -3.53 5.36
N ARG A 303 16.98 -3.43 4.02
CA ARG A 303 16.44 -4.50 3.17
C ARG A 303 17.27 -5.77 3.20
N ILE A 304 18.60 -5.65 3.26
CA ILE A 304 19.51 -6.80 3.38
C ILE A 304 19.25 -7.52 4.70
N ILE A 305 19.27 -6.80 5.82
CA ILE A 305 19.01 -7.39 7.16
C ILE A 305 17.62 -8.06 7.21
N GLN A 306 16.59 -7.44 6.63
CA GLN A 306 15.25 -8.01 6.61
C GLN A 306 15.13 -9.27 5.73
N PHE A 307 15.89 -9.34 4.63
CA PHE A 307 15.95 -10.53 3.78
C PHE A 307 16.73 -11.66 4.47
N ASP A 308 17.89 -11.34 5.06
CA ASP A 308 18.69 -12.29 5.84
C ASP A 308 17.89 -12.84 7.03
N GLN A 309 17.08 -12.02 7.72
CA GLN A 309 16.20 -12.49 8.79
C GLN A 309 15.13 -13.47 8.30
N LEU A 310 14.49 -13.20 7.16
CA LEU A 310 13.49 -14.12 6.58
C LEU A 310 14.12 -15.46 6.17
N GLN A 311 15.31 -15.46 5.56
CA GLN A 311 16.01 -16.70 5.21
C GLN A 311 16.46 -17.48 6.47
N ASN A 312 16.92 -16.79 7.52
CA ASN A 312 17.30 -17.45 8.77
C ASN A 312 16.08 -18.00 9.55
N GLU A 313 14.91 -17.37 9.46
CA GLU A 313 13.68 -17.94 10.03
C GLU A 313 13.20 -19.18 9.25
N GLU A 314 13.45 -19.23 7.93
CA GLU A 314 13.12 -20.38 7.07
C GLU A 314 14.08 -21.58 7.29
N GLU A 315 15.40 -21.35 7.48
CA GLU A 315 16.37 -22.42 7.77
C GLU A 315 16.27 -22.99 9.20
N ASN A 316 15.78 -22.23 10.19
CA ASN A 316 15.63 -22.70 11.58
C ASN A 316 14.26 -23.35 11.87
N ALA A 317 13.41 -23.54 10.86
CA ALA A 317 12.08 -24.13 10.97
C ALA A 317 12.00 -25.60 10.48
N ILE A 318 13.16 -26.27 10.27
CA ILE A 318 13.31 -27.64 9.76
C ILE A 318 13.99 -28.53 10.80
#